data_AF-A0A645AWX9-F1
#
_entry.id   AF-A0A645AWX9-F1
#
_cell.length_a   1.000
_cell.length_b   1.000
_cell.length_c   1.000
_cell.angle_alpha   90.00
_cell.angle_beta   90.00
_cell.angle_gamma   90.00
#
_symmetry.space_group_name_H-M   'P 1'
#
loop_
_entity.id
_entity.type
_entity.pdbx_description
1 polymer ?
#
loop_
_entity_poly.entity_id
_entity_poly.type
_entity_poly.pdbx_seq_one_letter_code
_entity_poly.pdbx_strand_id
1 'polypeptide(L)' 'MERFLLETTRLGICNAYMNQPCEVPELTETIREKLLQTNEHPMLIVRLGYASPMPYSPRKEVEDVLIP' A
#
# COMPACT_ATOMS: atom_id res chain seq x y z
N MET A 1 -5.81 -6.23 4.07
CA MET A 1 -5.58 -4.85 3.59
C MET A 1 -6.69 -4.29 2.74
N GLU A 2 -7.19 -5.02 1.74
CA GLU A 2 -8.23 -4.55 0.81
C GLU A 2 -9.40 -3.83 1.49
N ARG A 3 -10.05 -4.45 2.50
CA ARG A 3 -11.18 -3.86 3.25
C ARG A 3 -10.87 -2.48 3.82
N PHE A 4 -9.64 -2.24 4.29
CA PHE A 4 -9.22 -0.96 4.83
C PHE A 4 -9.09 0.12 3.74
N LEU A 5 -8.56 -0.24 2.57
CA LEU A 5 -8.46 0.70 1.44
C LEU A 5 -9.84 1.03 0.86
N LEU A 6 -10.74 0.05 0.78
CA LEU A 6 -12.12 0.28 0.38
C LEU A 6 -12.85 1.20 1.36
N GLU A 7 -12.64 1.01 2.67
CA GLU A 7 -13.26 1.86 3.69
C GLU A 7 -12.72 3.30 3.67
N THR A 8 -11.40 3.48 3.53
CA THR A 8 -10.82 4.83 3.39
C THR A 8 -11.34 5.53 2.13
N THR A 9 -11.48 4.80 1.02
CA THR A 9 -12.09 5.32 -0.21
C THR A 9 -13.55 5.72 0.01
N ARG A 10 -14.34 4.89 0.70
CA ARG A 10 -15.73 5.20 1.08
C ARG A 10 -15.85 6.47 1.91
N LEU A 11 -14.86 6.73 2.77
CA LEU A 11 -14.76 7.93 3.60
C LEU A 11 -14.17 9.14 2.86
N GLY A 12 -13.84 9.04 1.58
CA GLY A 12 -13.22 10.12 0.80
C GLY A 12 -11.74 10.36 1.13
N ILE A 13 -11.08 9.39 1.75
CA ILE A 13 -9.65 9.42 2.07
C ILE A 13 -8.88 8.68 0.97
N CYS A 14 -7.99 9.40 0.30
CA CYS A 14 -7.10 8.83 -0.70
C CYS A 14 -6.07 7.91 -0.04
N ASN A 15 -5.72 6.81 -0.71
CA ASN A 15 -4.73 5.87 -0.24
C ASN A 15 -3.75 5.46 -1.37
N ALA A 16 -2.50 5.20 -1.02
CA ALA A 16 -1.48 4.71 -1.95
C ALA A 16 -0.42 3.86 -1.25
N TYR A 17 -0.09 2.69 -1.81
CA TYR A 17 1.01 1.86 -1.34
C TYR A 17 2.38 2.53 -1.57
N MET A 18 3.35 2.20 -0.71
CA MET A 18 4.72 2.68 -0.75
C MET A 18 5.66 1.61 -0.15
N ASN A 19 5.63 0.38 -0.66
CA ASN A 19 6.27 -0.78 -0.01
C ASN A 19 7.77 -0.91 -0.29
N GLN A 20 8.34 -0.18 -1.26
CA GLN A 20 9.76 -0.27 -1.61
C GLN A 20 10.72 -0.12 -0.40
N PRO A 21 10.46 0.76 0.59
CA PRO A 21 11.29 0.83 1.81
C PRO A 21 11.29 -0.44 2.66
N CYS A 22 10.31 -1.33 2.50
CA CYS A 22 10.27 -2.63 3.17
C CYS A 22 11.12 -3.70 2.46
N GLU A 23 11.53 -3.45 1.21
CA GLU A 23 12.26 -4.40 0.35
C GLU A 23 13.77 -4.11 0.33
N VAL A 24 14.19 -2.91 0.74
CA VAL A 24 15.60 -2.50 0.79
C VAL A 24 16.14 -2.72 2.21
N PRO A 25 17.12 -3.61 2.42
CA PRO A 25 17.58 -3.99 3.76
C PRO A 25 17.88 -2.80 4.69
N GLU A 26 18.65 -1.83 4.22
CA GLU A 26 19.04 -0.63 4.99
C GLU A 26 17.82 0.19 5.47
N LEU A 27 16.78 0.30 4.62
CA LEU A 27 15.55 1.02 4.96
C LEU A 27 14.66 0.17 5.88
N THR A 28 14.58 -1.13 5.65
CA THR A 28 13.85 -2.08 6.49
C THR A 28 14.39 -2.10 7.92
N GLU A 29 15.73 -2.13 8.10
CA GLU A 29 16.37 -2.01 9.41
C GLU A 29 16.00 -0.69 10.07
N THR A 30 16.10 0.42 9.33
CA THR A 30 15.75 1.76 9.83
C THR A 30 14.29 1.84 10.30
N ILE A 31 13.35 1.26 9.55
CA ILE A 31 11.94 1.21 9.93
C ILE A 31 11.76 0.35 11.18
N ARG A 32 12.41 -0.82 11.24
CA ARG A 32 12.29 -1.73 12.38
C ARG A 32 12.76 -1.08 13.68
N GLU A 33 13.94 -0.46 13.65
CA GLU A 33 14.53 0.18 14.83
C GLU A 33 13.74 1.40 15.32
N LYS A 34 13.17 2.18 14.39
CA LYS A 34 12.55 3.46 14.72
C LYS A 34 11.04 3.41 14.97
N LEU A 35 10.34 2.48 14.32
CA LEU A 35 8.87 2.51 14.24
C LEU A 35 8.20 1.23 14.74
N LEU A 36 8.94 0.13 14.86
CA LEU A 36 8.36 -1.18 15.20
C LEU A 36 8.85 -1.69 16.56
N GLN A 37 8.14 -2.68 17.09
CA GLN A 37 8.53 -3.38 18.31
C GLN A 37 9.55 -4.49 18.00
N THR A 38 10.17 -5.03 19.06
CA THR A 38 11.08 -6.17 18.95
C THR A 38 10.38 -7.36 18.27
N ASN A 39 11.03 -7.97 17.27
CA ASN A 39 10.53 -9.06 16.43
C ASN A 39 9.41 -8.72 15.43
N GLU A 40 9.12 -7.45 15.16
CA GLU A 40 8.23 -7.06 14.07
C GLU A 40 9.00 -6.82 12.75
N HIS A 41 8.33 -7.09 11.62
CA HIS A 41 8.88 -6.85 10.29
C HIS A 41 7.96 -5.96 9.47
N PRO A 42 8.48 -4.88 8.85
CA PRO A 42 7.65 -4.02 8.02
C PRO A 42 7.35 -4.75 6.71
N MET A 43 6.07 -4.99 6.43
CA MET A 43 5.62 -5.63 5.18
C MET A 43 4.91 -4.68 4.23
N LEU A 44 4.40 -3.56 4.78
CA LEU A 44 3.50 -2.70 4.04
C LEU A 44 3.54 -1.27 4.58
N ILE A 45 3.56 -0.29 3.67
CA ILE A 45 3.39 1.12 3.99
C ILE A 45 2.29 1.67 3.10
N VAL A 46 1.32 2.34 3.71
CA VAL A 46 0.22 3.01 3.02
C VAL A 46 0.21 4.48 3.40
N ARG A 47 0.25 5.34 2.40
CA ARG A 47 0.02 6.78 2.56
C ARG A 47 -1.49 7.04 2.55
N LEU A 48 -1.97 7.82 3.51
CA LEU A 48 -3.37 8.23 3.64
C LEU A 48 -3.46 9.75 3.68
N GLY A 49 -4.49 10.32 3.06
CA GLY A 49 -4.73 11.76 3.11
C GLY A 49 -5.80 12.23 2.14
N TYR A 50 -5.84 13.53 1.89
CA TYR A 50 -6.74 14.15 0.93
C TYR A 50 -5.94 14.69 -0.25
N ALA A 51 -6.37 14.35 -1.46
CA ALA A 51 -5.72 14.76 -2.69
C ALA A 51 -6.76 14.95 -3.81
N SER A 52 -6.34 15.62 -4.89
CA SER A 52 -7.14 15.65 -6.12
C SER A 52 -7.12 14.29 -6.82
N PRO A 53 -8.16 13.93 -7.60
CA PRO A 53 -8.18 12.70 -8.38
C PRO A 53 -6.98 12.61 -9.33
N MET A 54 -6.38 11.42 -9.44
CA MET A 54 -5.31 11.10 -10.38
C MET A 54 -5.85 10.16 -11.46
N PRO A 55 -5.25 10.15 -12.67
CA PRO A 55 -5.60 9.16 -13.69
C PRO A 55 -5.49 7.73 -13.16
N TYR A 56 -6.44 6.89 -13.53
CA TYR A 56 -6.40 5.48 -13.18
C TYR A 56 -5.22 4.79 -13.87
N SER A 57 -4.58 3.88 -13.16
CA SER A 57 -3.56 3.02 -13.76
C SER A 57 -4.24 2.04 -14.73
N PRO A 58 -3.62 1.74 -15.88
CA PRO A 58 -4.13 0.72 -16.79
C PRO A 58 -4.35 -0.62 -16.08
N ARG A 59 -5.36 -1.37 -16.53
CA ARG A 59 -5.64 -2.75 -16.09
C ARG A 59 -5.69 -3.64 -17.32
N LYS A 60 -5.34 -4.92 -17.13
CA LYS A 60 -5.53 -5.93 -18.18
C LYS A 60 -7.03 -6.14 -18.40
N GLU A 61 -7.40 -6.56 -19.61
CA GLU A 61 -8.77 -6.97 -19.90
C GLU A 61 -9.13 -8.20 -19.06
N VAL A 62 -10.42 -8.38 -18.81
CA VAL A 62 -10.94 -9.40 -17.89
C VAL A 62 -10.65 -10.81 -18.43
N GLU A 63 -10.78 -10.97 -19.75
CA GLU A 63 -10.55 -12.21 -20.48
C GLU A 63 -9.08 -12.68 -20.41
N ASP A 64 -8.13 -11.76 -20.15
CA ASP A 64 -6.71 -12.08 -20.01
C ASP A 64 -6.36 -12.64 -18.61
N VAL A 65 -7.25 -12.51 -17.63
CA VAL A 65 -6.97 -12.82 -16.22
C VAL A 65 -7.93 -13.81 -15.57
N LEU A 66 -9.16 -13.98 -16.10
CA LEU A 66 -10.10 -14.99 -15.63
C LEU A 66 -9.87 -16.32 -16.38
N ILE A 67 -9.41 -17.33 -15.66
CA ILE A 67 -9.35 -18.72 -16.14
C ILE A 67 -10.61 -19.44 -15.60
N PRO A 68 -11.30 -20.26 -16.43
CA PRO A 68 -12.48 -21.02 -16.01
C PRO A 68 -12.24 -21.93 -14.81
#